data_AF-A0A1H9ILF0-F1
#
_entry.id   AF-A0A1H9ILF0-F1
#
_cell.length_a   1.000
_cell.length_b   1.000
_cell.length_c   1.000
_cell.angle_alpha   90.00
_cell.angle_beta   90.00
_cell.angle_gamma   90.00
#
_symmetry.space_group_name_H-M   'P 1'
#
loop_
_entity.id
_entity.type
_entity.pdbx_description
1 polymer ?
#
loop_
_entity_poly.entity_id
_entity_poly.type
_entity_poly.pdbx_seq_one_letter_code
_entity_poly.pdbx_strand_id
1 'polypeptide(L)'
;MKKIENKQILQEEEAISKTAKTKTMDKDGRSDFPIIGIGASAGGLEAMEVFFKNMPQNPGMAFVVIQHLDPTHVGILPELLQRVTSMKVLQAADQLTVKLNHIYVIPPNKSLTILNGALHLFAPIQTRWLRLPIDIFFRSLALDRLGKSVGIILSGMGSDGSLGIKSIKEQQGFVLVQDPACNRKV
;
A
#
# COMPACT_ATOMS: atom_id res chain seq x y z
N MET A 1 -8.03 31.38 -42.15
CA MET A 1 -6.88 30.79 -41.44
C MET A 1 -7.20 30.21 -40.05
N LYS A 2 -8.35 30.46 -39.41
CA LYS A 2 -8.68 29.96 -38.05
C LYS A 2 -9.34 28.56 -37.93
N LYS A 3 -9.52 27.81 -39.03
CA LYS A 3 -10.20 26.49 -38.99
C LYS A 3 -9.27 25.30 -38.77
N ILE A 4 -7.96 25.46 -38.97
CA ILE A 4 -6.99 24.36 -38.92
C ILE A 4 -6.49 24.13 -37.48
N GLU A 5 -6.28 25.20 -36.70
CA GLU A 5 -5.86 25.16 -35.29
C GLU A 5 -6.86 24.44 -34.36
N ASN A 6 -8.17 24.71 -34.50
CA ASN A 6 -9.19 24.07 -33.65
C ASN A 6 -9.28 22.55 -33.88
N LYS A 7 -8.93 22.05 -35.07
CA LYS A 7 -8.98 20.61 -35.35
C LYS A 7 -7.80 19.87 -34.69
N GLN A 8 -6.66 20.55 -34.56
CA GLN A 8 -5.46 20.02 -33.91
C GLN A 8 -5.63 19.96 -32.38
N ILE A 9 -6.21 20.99 -31.78
CA ILE A 9 -6.52 21.04 -30.33
C ILE A 9 -7.54 19.94 -29.95
N LEU A 10 -8.62 19.77 -30.74
CA LEU A 10 -9.61 18.71 -30.50
C LEU A 10 -9.04 17.30 -30.68
N GLN A 11 -8.05 17.12 -31.57
CA GLN A 11 -7.38 15.84 -31.77
C GLN A 11 -6.38 15.53 -30.65
N GLU A 12 -5.71 16.53 -30.07
CA GLU A 12 -4.86 16.38 -28.89
C GLU A 12 -5.68 16.11 -27.63
N GLU A 13 -6.82 16.78 -27.43
CA GLU A 13 -7.75 16.48 -26.31
C GLU A 13 -8.36 15.07 -26.42
N GLU A 14 -8.72 14.64 -27.63
CA GLU A 14 -9.13 13.25 -27.86
C GLU A 14 -7.99 12.24 -27.66
N ALA A 15 -6.75 12.59 -28.02
CA ALA A 15 -5.58 11.74 -27.81
C ALA A 15 -5.24 11.64 -26.31
N ILE A 16 -5.35 12.74 -25.55
CA ILE A 16 -5.20 12.76 -24.08
C ILE A 16 -6.32 11.94 -23.43
N SER A 17 -7.56 12.05 -23.92
CA SER A 17 -8.72 11.24 -23.48
C SER A 17 -8.60 9.74 -23.83
N LYS A 18 -8.01 9.41 -24.98
CA LYS A 18 -7.74 8.02 -25.41
C LYS A 18 -6.55 7.39 -24.67
N THR A 19 -5.55 8.19 -24.28
CA THR A 19 -4.39 7.71 -23.51
C THR A 19 -4.72 7.54 -22.01
N ALA A 20 -5.74 8.24 -21.50
CA ALA A 20 -6.25 8.08 -20.13
C ALA A 20 -7.21 6.87 -19.96
N LYS A 21 -7.65 6.24 -21.06
CA LYS A 21 -8.68 5.18 -21.08
C LYS A 21 -8.18 3.75 -20.83
N THR A 22 -6.96 3.56 -20.36
CA THR A 22 -6.45 2.24 -19.92
C THR A 22 -6.23 2.16 -18.41
N LYS A 23 -7.01 2.90 -17.61
CA LYS A 23 -7.21 2.58 -16.20
C LYS A 23 -8.36 1.59 -16.13
N THR A 24 -8.05 0.31 -15.89
CA THR A 24 -9.07 -0.66 -15.50
C THR A 24 -9.70 -0.16 -14.20
N MET A 25 -10.96 0.26 -14.29
CA MET A 25 -11.75 0.64 -13.12
C MET A 25 -12.76 -0.46 -12.86
N ASP A 26 -12.98 -0.79 -11.59
CA ASP A 26 -14.00 -1.72 -11.18
C ASP A 26 -15.40 -1.07 -11.25
N LYS A 27 -16.43 -1.86 -10.93
CA LYS A 27 -17.84 -1.44 -11.02
C LYS A 27 -18.17 -0.23 -10.15
N ASP A 28 -17.33 0.08 -9.16
CA ASP A 28 -17.51 1.19 -8.22
C ASP A 28 -16.60 2.39 -8.55
N GLY A 29 -15.96 2.40 -9.74
CA GLY A 29 -15.08 3.48 -10.18
C GLY A 29 -13.72 3.50 -9.49
N ARG A 30 -13.33 2.41 -8.83
CA ARG A 30 -12.04 2.28 -8.15
C ARG A 30 -11.04 1.60 -9.08
N SER A 31 -9.75 1.75 -8.82
CA SER A 31 -8.73 1.05 -9.60
C SER A 31 -8.84 -0.48 -9.46
N ASP A 32 -8.87 -1.19 -10.59
CA ASP A 32 -9.10 -2.62 -10.69
C ASP A 32 -7.80 -3.44 -10.56
N PHE A 33 -7.16 -3.38 -9.40
CA PHE A 33 -5.99 -4.20 -9.08
C PHE A 33 -5.91 -4.51 -7.57
N PRO A 34 -5.22 -5.59 -7.17
CA PRO A 34 -5.01 -5.92 -5.77
C PRO A 34 -4.16 -4.88 -5.03
N ILE A 35 -4.56 -4.52 -3.82
CA ILE A 35 -3.75 -3.72 -2.91
C ILE A 35 -3.33 -4.61 -1.73
N ILE A 36 -2.03 -4.69 -1.53
CA ILE A 36 -1.38 -5.53 -0.53
C ILE A 36 -1.00 -4.63 0.65
N GLY A 37 -1.62 -4.87 1.81
CA GLY A 37 -1.13 -4.33 3.07
C GLY A 37 -0.03 -5.22 3.64
N ILE A 38 1.13 -4.65 3.97
CA ILE A 38 2.22 -5.35 4.64
C ILE A 38 2.35 -4.79 6.05
N GLY A 39 2.17 -5.62 7.07
CA GLY A 39 2.38 -5.29 8.47
C GLY A 39 3.69 -5.88 8.99
N ALA A 40 4.52 -5.06 9.64
CA ALA A 40 5.79 -5.52 10.20
C ALA A 40 6.21 -4.70 11.45
N SER A 41 7.09 -5.27 12.28
CA SER A 41 7.66 -4.64 13.48
C SER A 41 9.17 -4.90 13.55
N ALA A 42 9.73 -5.29 14.70
CA ALA A 42 11.15 -5.60 14.83
C ALA A 42 11.59 -6.73 13.87
N GLY A 43 12.69 -6.51 13.14
CA GLY A 43 13.21 -7.46 12.12
C GLY A 43 12.40 -7.49 10.81
N GLY A 44 11.44 -6.58 10.64
CA GLY A 44 10.61 -6.49 9.45
C GLY A 44 11.34 -6.02 8.20
N LEU A 45 12.39 -5.20 8.36
CA LEU A 45 13.12 -4.61 7.24
C LEU A 45 13.78 -5.68 6.37
N GLU A 46 14.52 -6.60 6.98
CA GLU A 46 15.22 -7.67 6.27
C GLU A 46 14.22 -8.56 5.51
N ALA A 47 13.09 -8.89 6.14
CA ALA A 47 12.01 -9.65 5.51
C ALA A 47 11.42 -8.88 4.30
N MET A 48 11.21 -7.58 4.42
CA MET A 48 10.75 -6.73 3.31
C MET A 48 11.80 -6.61 2.20
N GLU A 49 13.08 -6.49 2.54
CA GLU A 49 14.16 -6.43 1.54
C GLU A 49 14.22 -7.71 0.72
N VAL A 50 14.17 -8.88 1.37
CA VAL A 50 14.12 -10.17 0.68
C VAL A 50 12.86 -10.29 -0.18
N PHE A 51 11.70 -9.89 0.35
CA PHE A 51 10.43 -9.93 -0.37
C PHE A 51 10.46 -9.06 -1.64
N PHE A 52 10.85 -7.78 -1.51
CA PHE A 52 10.82 -6.83 -2.63
C PHE A 52 11.94 -7.06 -3.64
N LYS A 53 13.10 -7.57 -3.21
CA LYS A 53 14.20 -7.96 -4.12
C LYS A 53 13.80 -9.08 -5.08
N ASN A 54 12.90 -9.96 -4.66
CA ASN A 54 12.41 -11.07 -5.48
C ASN A 54 11.09 -10.75 -6.22
N MET A 55 10.55 -9.53 -6.07
CA MET A 55 9.33 -9.11 -6.74
C MET A 55 9.64 -8.64 -8.17
N PRO A 56 8.85 -9.02 -9.20
CA PRO A 56 9.00 -8.46 -10.54
C PRO A 56 8.76 -6.95 -10.54
N GLN A 57 9.29 -6.25 -11.54
CA GLN A 57 9.15 -4.80 -11.67
C GLN A 57 7.70 -4.32 -11.80
N ASN A 58 6.86 -5.10 -12.50
CA ASN A 58 5.45 -4.79 -12.75
C ASN A 58 4.56 -5.95 -12.27
N PRO A 59 4.37 -6.13 -10.96
CA PRO A 59 3.62 -7.26 -10.41
C PRO A 59 2.10 -7.15 -10.65
N GLY A 60 1.60 -6.03 -11.19
CA GLY A 60 0.17 -5.83 -11.41
C GLY A 60 -0.60 -5.57 -10.11
N MET A 61 0.08 -5.05 -9.10
CA MET A 61 -0.47 -4.79 -7.77
C MET A 61 0.27 -3.63 -7.09
N ALA A 62 -0.29 -3.10 -6.00
CA ALA A 62 0.34 -2.05 -5.21
C ALA A 62 0.52 -2.50 -3.76
N PHE A 63 1.52 -1.92 -3.09
CA PHE A 63 1.88 -2.29 -1.72
C PHE A 63 1.73 -1.08 -0.79
N VAL A 64 1.19 -1.31 0.39
CA VAL A 64 1.13 -0.32 1.47
C VAL A 64 1.78 -0.95 2.71
N VAL A 65 2.92 -0.40 3.10
CA VAL A 65 3.77 -0.88 4.18
C VAL A 65 3.44 -0.13 5.46
N ILE A 66 2.94 -0.86 6.45
CA ILE A 66 2.67 -0.41 7.80
C ILE A 66 3.73 -1.03 8.71
N GLN A 67 4.77 -0.24 8.98
CA GLN A 67 5.83 -0.61 9.90
C GLN A 67 5.55 0.02 11.26
N HIS A 68 5.66 -0.74 12.35
CA HIS A 68 5.85 -0.15 13.67
C HIS A 68 7.20 0.57 13.68
N LEU A 69 7.16 1.87 13.40
CA LEU A 69 8.35 2.72 13.40
C LEU A 69 8.59 3.25 14.81
N ASP A 70 9.84 3.29 15.23
CA ASP A 70 10.25 4.18 16.30
C ASP A 70 10.12 5.63 15.77
N PRO A 71 9.26 6.48 16.36
CA PRO A 71 9.09 7.86 15.95
C PRO A 71 10.30 8.75 16.24
N THR A 72 11.35 8.23 16.89
CA THR A 72 12.64 8.92 17.00
C THR A 72 13.55 8.68 15.80
N HIS A 73 13.27 7.64 14.99
CA HIS A 73 14.02 7.35 13.79
C HIS A 73 13.48 8.16 12.60
N VAL A 74 14.38 8.84 11.92
CA VAL A 74 14.11 9.46 10.63
C VAL A 74 13.62 8.36 9.70
N GLY A 75 12.48 8.59 9.04
CA GLY A 75 11.80 7.61 8.19
C GLY A 75 12.59 7.32 6.91
N ILE A 76 13.69 6.58 7.03
CA ILE A 76 14.57 6.18 5.92
C ILE A 76 14.09 4.90 5.20
N LEU A 77 12.98 4.32 5.66
CA LEU A 77 12.44 3.08 5.12
C LEU A 77 12.10 3.18 3.63
N PRO A 78 11.49 4.27 3.11
CA PRO A 78 11.31 4.44 1.67
C PRO A 78 12.62 4.33 0.88
N GLU A 79 13.68 4.98 1.36
CA GLU A 79 14.99 5.00 0.72
C GLU A 79 15.67 3.63 0.77
N LEU A 80 15.52 2.89 1.87
CA LEU A 80 16.06 1.54 2.00
C LEU A 80 15.36 0.58 1.04
N LEU A 81 14.02 0.59 1.01
CA LEU A 81 13.25 -0.26 0.09
C LEU A 81 13.49 0.12 -1.37
N GLN A 82 13.68 1.40 -1.69
CA GLN A 82 13.94 1.84 -3.06
C GLN A 82 15.25 1.26 -3.63
N ARG A 83 16.24 0.92 -2.78
CA ARG A 83 17.51 0.31 -3.22
C ARG A 83 17.36 -1.14 -3.68
N VAL A 84 16.31 -1.83 -3.26
CA VAL A 84 16.12 -3.27 -3.52
C VAL A 84 15.01 -3.56 -4.51
N THR A 85 14.31 -2.53 -5.01
CA THR A 85 13.22 -2.70 -5.97
C THR A 85 13.21 -1.59 -7.02
N SER A 86 12.77 -1.94 -8.23
CA SER A 86 12.53 -0.99 -9.32
C SER A 86 11.15 -0.34 -9.24
N MET A 87 10.25 -0.83 -8.37
CA MET A 87 8.98 -0.15 -8.11
C MET A 87 9.24 1.21 -7.46
N LYS A 88 8.35 2.17 -7.72
CA LYS A 88 8.45 3.49 -7.10
C LYS A 88 8.03 3.39 -5.64
N VAL A 89 8.95 3.73 -4.73
CA VAL A 89 8.70 3.76 -3.29
C VAL A 89 8.44 5.19 -2.86
N LEU A 90 7.34 5.41 -2.15
CA LEU A 90 6.91 6.73 -1.69
C LEU A 90 6.51 6.65 -0.22
N GLN A 91 6.79 7.71 0.54
CA GLN A 91 6.09 7.90 1.80
C GLN A 91 4.62 8.22 1.50
N ALA A 92 3.69 7.58 2.21
CA ALA A 92 2.27 7.85 2.08
C ALA A 92 1.97 9.31 2.46
N ALA A 93 1.01 9.90 1.76
CA ALA A 93 0.49 11.23 2.01
C ALA A 93 -1.03 11.18 2.13
N ASP A 94 -1.64 12.20 2.74
CA ASP A 94 -3.09 12.26 2.86
C ASP A 94 -3.75 12.43 1.49
N GLN A 95 -4.91 11.78 1.32
CA GLN A 95 -5.71 11.73 0.08
C GLN A 95 -4.93 11.23 -1.15
N LEU A 96 -3.87 10.45 -0.94
CA LEU A 96 -3.02 9.95 -2.01
C LEU A 96 -3.65 8.72 -2.67
N THR A 97 -4.08 8.85 -3.94
CA THR A 97 -4.57 7.70 -4.72
C THR A 97 -3.45 6.67 -4.95
N VAL A 98 -3.73 5.42 -4.60
CA VAL A 98 -2.85 4.28 -4.82
C VAL A 98 -2.72 4.00 -6.32
N LYS A 99 -1.49 3.81 -6.80
CA LYS A 99 -1.16 3.48 -8.19
C LYS A 99 -0.56 2.09 -8.29
N LEU A 100 -0.80 1.43 -9.42
CA LEU A 100 -0.23 0.13 -9.75
C LEU A 100 1.31 0.17 -9.69
N ASN A 101 1.94 -0.92 -9.25
CA ASN A 101 3.41 -1.08 -9.22
C ASN A 101 4.12 0.00 -8.37
N HIS A 102 3.47 0.45 -7.31
CA HIS A 102 4.03 1.39 -6.32
C HIS A 102 4.02 0.76 -4.93
N ILE A 103 4.96 1.23 -4.11
CA ILE A 103 5.07 0.92 -2.69
C ILE A 103 4.86 2.21 -1.91
N TYR A 104 3.93 2.20 -0.95
CA TYR A 104 3.63 3.32 -0.07
C TYR A 104 4.00 2.97 1.36
N VAL A 105 4.83 3.77 2.00
CA VAL A 105 5.28 3.53 3.38
C VAL A 105 4.61 4.52 4.33
N ILE A 106 4.01 4.04 5.42
CA ILE A 106 3.40 4.92 6.42
C ILE A 106 4.46 5.89 7.01
N PRO A 107 4.17 7.20 7.11
CA PRO A 107 5.04 8.12 7.83
C PRO A 107 5.06 7.85 9.34
N PRO A 108 6.13 8.22 10.06
CA PRO A 108 6.19 8.09 11.50
C PRO A 108 5.08 8.91 12.18
N ASN A 109 4.64 8.46 13.37
CA ASN A 109 3.61 9.14 14.18
C ASN A 109 2.26 9.39 13.48
N LYS A 110 1.88 8.56 12.51
CA LYS A 110 0.57 8.63 11.86
C LYS A 110 -0.16 7.29 11.93
N SER A 111 -1.48 7.37 11.77
CA SER A 111 -2.33 6.23 11.43
C SER A 111 -2.77 6.39 9.97
N LEU A 112 -2.97 5.26 9.30
CA LEU A 112 -3.28 5.21 7.88
C LEU A 112 -4.50 4.30 7.64
N THR A 113 -5.42 4.77 6.81
CA THR A 113 -6.55 3.99 6.26
C THR A 113 -6.62 4.17 4.75
N ILE A 114 -7.49 3.40 4.09
CA ILE A 114 -7.80 3.55 2.67
C ILE A 114 -9.31 3.69 2.46
N LEU A 115 -9.70 4.56 1.54
CA LEU A 115 -11.08 4.77 1.10
C LEU A 115 -11.10 5.15 -0.37
N ASN A 116 -11.93 4.46 -1.16
CA ASN A 116 -12.03 4.60 -2.62
C ASN A 116 -10.66 4.53 -3.32
N GLY A 117 -9.73 3.72 -2.79
CA GLY A 117 -8.40 3.55 -3.36
C GLY A 117 -7.43 4.70 -3.05
N ALA A 118 -7.82 5.64 -2.18
CA ALA A 118 -6.98 6.71 -1.68
C ALA A 118 -6.58 6.49 -0.22
N LEU A 119 -5.31 6.76 0.06
CA LEU A 119 -4.73 6.69 1.39
C LEU A 119 -5.11 7.92 2.21
N HIS A 120 -5.56 7.72 3.44
CA HIS A 120 -5.95 8.79 4.36
C HIS A 120 -5.10 8.73 5.64
N LEU A 121 -4.44 9.84 5.95
CA LEU A 121 -3.57 9.96 7.11
C LEU A 121 -4.24 10.79 8.19
N PHE A 122 -4.16 10.30 9.42
CA PHE A 122 -4.67 11.02 10.59
C PHE A 122 -3.72 10.90 11.78
N ALA A 123 -3.90 11.80 12.74
CA ALA A 123 -3.19 11.72 14.00
C ALA A 123 -3.57 10.41 14.72
N PRO A 124 -2.63 9.71 15.36
CA PRO A 124 -2.94 8.48 16.08
C PRO A 124 -3.97 8.73 17.18
N ILE A 125 -5.05 7.94 17.18
CA ILE A 125 -6.19 8.11 18.08
C ILE A 125 -5.87 7.64 19.52
N GLN A 126 -4.86 6.78 19.67
CA GLN A 126 -4.51 6.13 20.94
C GLN A 126 -3.07 6.41 21.38
N THR A 127 -2.84 6.24 22.69
CA THR A 127 -1.50 6.26 23.28
C THR A 127 -0.63 5.17 22.65
N ARG A 128 0.68 5.42 22.56
CA ARG A 128 1.63 4.65 21.73
C ARG A 128 1.54 3.12 21.91
N TRP A 129 1.29 2.66 23.14
CA TRP A 129 1.23 1.23 23.50
C TRP A 129 -0.05 0.51 23.08
N LEU A 130 -1.13 1.24 22.81
CA LEU A 130 -2.42 0.68 22.36
C LEU A 130 -2.61 0.83 20.85
N ARG A 131 -1.66 1.46 20.14
CA ARG A 131 -1.77 1.66 18.69
C ARG A 131 -1.69 0.31 17.98
N LEU A 132 -2.76 -0.01 17.24
CA LEU A 132 -2.83 -1.16 16.33
C LEU A 132 -2.92 -0.67 14.86
N PRO A 133 -1.90 0.04 14.34
CA PRO A 133 -1.94 0.61 13.00
C PRO A 133 -2.12 -0.43 11.89
N ILE A 134 -1.61 -1.66 12.06
CA ILE A 134 -1.76 -2.72 11.06
C ILE A 134 -3.22 -3.16 11.02
N ASP A 135 -3.85 -3.41 12.17
CA ASP A 135 -5.27 -3.77 12.27
C ASP A 135 -6.18 -2.67 11.70
N ILE A 136 -5.87 -1.40 11.98
CA ILE A 136 -6.63 -0.25 11.46
C ILE A 136 -6.57 -0.23 9.93
N PHE A 137 -5.36 -0.32 9.37
CA PHE A 137 -5.19 -0.28 7.92
C PHE A 137 -5.86 -1.49 7.25
N PHE A 138 -5.60 -2.71 7.75
CA PHE A 138 -6.13 -3.95 7.17
C PHE A 138 -7.65 -4.00 7.20
N ARG A 139 -8.30 -3.48 8.26
CA ARG A 139 -9.77 -3.36 8.28
C ARG A 139 -10.28 -2.45 7.17
N SER A 140 -9.70 -1.27 7.02
CA SER A 140 -10.11 -0.36 5.94
C SER A 140 -9.83 -0.93 4.55
N LEU A 141 -8.70 -1.64 4.40
CA LEU A 141 -8.32 -2.31 3.16
C LEU A 141 -9.32 -3.39 2.77
N ALA A 142 -9.74 -4.22 3.73
CA ALA A 142 -10.72 -5.27 3.52
C ALA A 142 -12.06 -4.68 3.01
N LEU A 143 -12.54 -3.60 3.63
CA LEU A 143 -13.80 -2.95 3.24
C LEU A 143 -13.69 -2.25 1.87
N ASP A 144 -12.54 -1.65 1.57
CA ASP A 144 -12.35 -0.87 0.36
C ASP A 144 -12.06 -1.72 -0.88
N ARG A 145 -11.31 -2.82 -0.72
CA ARG A 145 -10.87 -3.69 -1.83
C ARG A 145 -11.57 -5.04 -1.91
N LEU A 146 -12.33 -5.43 -0.88
CA LEU A 146 -13.05 -6.70 -0.82
C LEU A 146 -12.12 -7.89 -1.16
N GLY A 147 -12.50 -8.76 -2.09
CA GLY A 147 -11.69 -9.92 -2.51
C GLY A 147 -10.34 -9.57 -3.16
N LYS A 148 -10.08 -8.28 -3.45
CA LYS A 148 -8.77 -7.79 -3.94
C LYS A 148 -7.88 -7.25 -2.82
N SER A 149 -8.32 -7.35 -1.57
CA SER A 149 -7.48 -7.06 -0.41
C SER A 149 -6.55 -8.23 -0.13
N VAL A 150 -5.27 -7.93 0.10
CA VAL A 150 -4.28 -8.91 0.53
C VAL A 150 -3.56 -8.38 1.76
N GLY A 151 -3.46 -9.20 2.81
CA GLY A 151 -2.71 -8.89 4.03
C GLY A 151 -1.47 -9.76 4.12
N ILE A 152 -0.30 -9.16 4.32
CA ILE A 152 0.95 -9.86 4.60
C ILE A 152 1.42 -9.45 5.99
N ILE A 153 1.61 -10.41 6.88
CA ILE A 153 2.24 -10.19 8.18
C ILE A 153 3.67 -10.74 8.15
N LEU A 154 4.63 -9.85 8.41
CA LEU A 154 6.05 -10.19 8.52
C LEU A 154 6.50 -10.13 9.99
N SER A 155 7.78 -10.39 10.22
CA SER A 155 8.45 -10.40 11.53
C SER A 155 8.01 -9.25 12.43
N GLY A 156 7.65 -9.60 13.66
CA GLY A 156 7.23 -8.67 14.69
C GLY A 156 6.84 -9.36 15.99
N MET A 157 6.58 -8.54 17.02
CA MET A 157 6.04 -8.99 18.31
C MET A 157 4.66 -8.35 18.54
N GLY A 158 3.80 -9.07 19.28
CA GLY A 158 2.47 -8.60 19.65
C GLY A 158 1.37 -9.18 18.76
N SER A 159 0.16 -8.58 18.86
CA SER A 159 -1.04 -9.07 18.19
C SER A 159 -1.55 -8.16 17.07
N ASP A 160 -0.88 -7.03 16.79
CA ASP A 160 -1.30 -6.10 15.75
C ASP A 160 -1.28 -6.78 14.37
N GLY A 161 -2.37 -6.61 13.63
CA GLY A 161 -2.64 -7.28 12.36
C GLY A 161 -3.55 -8.50 12.48
N SER A 162 -3.72 -9.10 13.67
CA SER A 162 -4.53 -10.31 13.85
C SER A 162 -6.02 -10.09 13.56
N LEU A 163 -6.59 -8.97 14.01
CA LEU A 163 -7.99 -8.63 13.73
C LEU A 163 -8.15 -8.14 12.29
N GLY A 164 -7.13 -7.46 11.77
CA GLY A 164 -7.06 -6.98 10.40
C GLY A 164 -7.09 -8.10 9.37
N ILE A 165 -6.26 -9.13 9.54
CA ILE A 165 -6.25 -10.30 8.63
C ILE A 165 -7.57 -11.07 8.69
N LYS A 166 -8.23 -11.13 9.85
CA LYS A 166 -9.57 -11.69 9.98
C LYS A 166 -10.57 -10.93 9.10
N SER A 167 -10.56 -9.60 9.16
CA SER A 167 -11.42 -8.77 8.29
C SER A 167 -11.12 -8.96 6.81
N ILE A 168 -9.85 -9.10 6.41
CA ILE A 168 -9.49 -9.41 5.02
C ILE A 168 -10.09 -10.76 4.59
N LYS A 169 -9.99 -11.80 5.43
CA LYS A 169 -10.59 -13.12 5.15
C LYS A 169 -12.11 -13.08 5.07
N GLU A 170 -12.77 -12.33 5.95
CA GLU A 170 -14.23 -12.14 5.94
C GLU A 170 -14.72 -11.52 4.62
N GLN A 171 -13.90 -10.66 4.00
CA GLN A 171 -14.15 -10.05 2.69
C GLN A 171 -13.60 -10.86 1.51
N GLN A 172 -13.31 -12.16 1.71
CA GLN A 172 -12.80 -13.09 0.70
C GLN A 172 -11.41 -12.71 0.14
N GLY A 173 -10.68 -11.83 0.82
CA GLY A 173 -9.31 -11.49 0.51
C GLY A 173 -8.31 -12.60 0.85
N PHE A 174 -7.04 -12.34 0.53
CA PHE A 174 -5.94 -13.27 0.72
C PHE A 174 -5.04 -12.85 1.88
N VAL A 175 -4.49 -13.82 2.61
CA VAL A 175 -3.58 -13.54 3.73
C VAL A 175 -2.35 -14.42 3.61
N LEU A 176 -1.19 -13.82 3.79
CA LEU A 176 0.10 -14.48 3.90
C LEU A 176 0.74 -14.11 5.23
N VAL A 177 1.41 -15.05 5.86
CA VAL A 177 2.15 -14.82 7.11
C VAL A 177 3.54 -15.42 6.94
N GLN A 178 4.57 -14.69 7.37
CA GLN A 178 5.93 -15.21 7.38
C GLN A 178 6.03 -16.45 8.26
N ASP A 179 6.64 -17.52 7.74
CA ASP A 179 6.95 -18.72 8.52
C ASP A 179 7.90 -18.35 9.68
N PRO A 180 7.56 -18.68 10.95
CA PRO A 180 8.43 -18.44 12.10
C PRO A 180 9.83 -19.06 11.97
N ALA A 181 9.98 -20.14 11.20
CA ALA A 181 11.28 -20.78 10.97
C ALA A 181 12.24 -19.91 10.13
N CYS A 182 11.71 -18.94 9.37
CA CYS A 182 12.50 -17.97 8.62
C CYS A 182 12.99 -16.79 9.48
N ASN A 183 12.61 -16.72 10.76
CA ASN A 183 13.15 -15.71 11.67
C ASN A 183 14.53 -16.17 12.16
N ARG A 184 15.57 -15.39 11.85
CA ARG A 184 16.89 -15.62 12.45
C ARG A 184 16.78 -15.32 13.94
N LYS A 185 16.99 -16.33 14.79
CA LYS A 185 17.15 -16.12 16.23
C LYS A 185 18.31 -15.14 16.41
N VAL A 186 18.02 -13.96 16.97
CA VAL A 186 19.05 -13.05 17.50
C VAL A 186 19.49 -13.58 18.85
#